data_AF-A0A6I9MM96-F1
#
_entry.id   AF-A0A6I9MM96-F1
#
_cell.length_a   1.000
_cell.length_b   1.000
_cell.length_c   1.000
_cell.angle_alpha   90.00
_cell.angle_beta   90.00
_cell.angle_gamma   90.00
#
_symmetry.space_group_name_H-M   'P 1'
#
loop_
_entity.id
_entity.type
_entity.pdbx_description
1 polymer ?
#
loop_
_entity_poly.entity_id
_entity_poly.type
_entity_poly.pdbx_seq_one_letter_code
_entity_poly.pdbx_strand_id
1 'polypeptide(L)'
;MGYCGLQIRSEDGIPLSGVLLSLSGGQFRSNLLTQDTGLLTFNNLSPGQYYFKPMMKEFRFEPASQMIAVEEGQNLSIDITGIKTAYSCYGAVQSLSGDAERDVAVEAVGQADCSIYSEDTVTDQEGRFRLRGLLPGCKYLIQLRAEGNDHIERALPQYRAVEVGSNDIEGVNIIAFRQINQFDLSGNVHTSPEHLATLSVALLGLSSQ
;
A
#
# COMPACT_ATOMS: atom_id res chain seq x y z
N MET A 1 19.45 -33.50 15.44
CA MET A 1 18.59 -32.37 15.00
C MET A 1 18.46 -32.43 13.48
N GLY A 2 17.27 -32.21 12.94
CA GLY A 2 16.98 -32.20 11.51
C GLY A 2 17.01 -30.80 10.90
N TYR A 3 16.83 -30.76 9.58
CA TYR A 3 16.92 -29.60 8.71
C TYR A 3 15.71 -29.57 7.77
N CYS A 4 15.15 -28.39 7.53
CA CYS A 4 14.09 -28.19 6.53
C CYS A 4 14.42 -26.99 5.63
N GLY A 5 14.65 -27.27 4.34
CA GLY A 5 14.74 -26.27 3.29
C GLY A 5 13.40 -26.12 2.58
N LEU A 6 12.95 -24.89 2.38
CA LEU A 6 11.74 -24.59 1.62
C LEU A 6 12.09 -23.65 0.47
N GLN A 7 11.77 -24.07 -0.75
CA GLN A 7 11.99 -23.33 -1.97
C GLN A 7 10.66 -22.77 -2.47
N ILE A 8 10.58 -21.45 -2.57
CA ILE A 8 9.36 -20.73 -2.93
C ILE A 8 9.57 -20.04 -4.27
N ARG A 9 8.77 -20.40 -5.26
CA ARG A 9 8.85 -19.91 -6.64
C ARG A 9 7.47 -19.57 -7.19
N SER A 10 7.39 -18.75 -8.24
CA SER A 10 6.16 -18.54 -9.00
C SER A 10 5.81 -19.76 -9.85
N GLU A 11 4.63 -19.75 -10.47
CA GLU A 11 4.23 -20.75 -11.49
C GLU A 11 5.22 -20.85 -12.66
N ASP A 12 5.91 -19.76 -12.99
CA ASP A 12 6.95 -19.72 -14.02
C ASP A 12 8.34 -20.20 -13.52
N GLY A 13 8.42 -20.67 -12.27
CA GLY A 13 9.66 -21.18 -11.66
C GLY A 13 10.63 -20.09 -11.18
N ILE A 14 10.21 -18.81 -11.19
CA ILE A 14 11.01 -17.67 -10.73
C ILE A 14 10.98 -17.62 -9.20
N PRO A 15 12.13 -17.53 -8.50
CA PRO A 15 12.15 -17.38 -7.05
C PRO A 15 11.35 -16.16 -6.56
N LEU A 16 10.57 -16.32 -5.49
CA LEU A 16 9.77 -15.24 -4.91
C LEU A 16 10.45 -14.65 -3.67
N SER A 17 10.74 -13.35 -3.71
CA SER A 17 11.25 -12.55 -2.58
C SER A 17 10.10 -11.92 -1.79
N GLY A 18 10.24 -11.77 -0.47
CA GLY A 18 9.24 -11.14 0.40
C GLY A 18 8.08 -12.05 0.86
N VAL A 19 8.15 -13.36 0.62
CA VAL A 19 7.17 -14.33 1.13
C VAL A 19 7.41 -14.56 2.61
N LEU A 20 6.42 -14.25 3.45
CA LEU A 20 6.45 -14.56 4.87
C LEU A 20 6.06 -16.02 5.08
N LEU A 21 6.95 -16.81 5.67
CA LEU A 21 6.68 -18.20 5.99
C LEU A 21 6.76 -18.43 7.50
N SER A 22 5.65 -18.87 8.07
CA SER A 22 5.58 -19.34 9.45
C SER A 22 5.82 -20.83 9.52
N LEU A 23 6.66 -21.28 10.44
CA LEU A 23 6.88 -22.69 10.77
C LEU A 23 6.71 -22.88 12.28
N SER A 24 5.86 -23.84 12.68
CA SER A 24 5.59 -24.10 14.09
C SER A 24 5.39 -25.58 14.38
N GLY A 25 5.84 -26.07 15.53
CA GLY A 25 5.73 -27.48 15.92
C GLY A 25 6.25 -27.70 17.33
N GLY A 26 5.47 -28.36 18.19
CA GLY A 26 5.80 -28.46 19.62
C GLY A 26 6.04 -27.08 20.26
N GLN A 27 7.25 -26.82 20.74
CA GLN A 27 7.67 -25.52 21.28
C GLN A 27 8.34 -24.60 20.25
N PHE A 28 8.69 -25.11 19.07
CA PHE A 28 9.35 -24.34 18.02
C PHE A 28 8.35 -23.45 17.30
N ARG A 29 8.70 -22.17 17.12
CA ARG A 29 7.97 -21.19 16.32
C ARG A 29 8.97 -20.26 15.66
N SER A 30 8.85 -20.07 14.35
CA SER A 30 9.71 -19.17 13.59
C SER A 30 8.96 -18.60 12.40
N ASN A 31 9.21 -17.33 12.09
CA ASN A 31 8.69 -16.64 10.93
C ASN A 31 9.87 -16.05 10.17
N LEU A 32 10.01 -16.38 8.89
CA LEU A 32 11.09 -15.89 8.02
C LEU A 32 10.51 -15.27 6.75
N LEU A 33 11.22 -14.30 6.18
CA LEU A 33 10.91 -13.70 4.88
C LEU A 33 11.90 -14.21 3.83
N THR A 34 11.40 -14.67 2.69
CA THR A 34 12.28 -15.01 1.57
C THR A 34 13.04 -13.78 1.10
N GLN A 35 14.29 -14.00 0.70
CA GLN A 35 15.09 -13.03 -0.06
C GLN A 35 15.01 -13.39 -1.55
N ASP A 36 15.87 -12.78 -2.36
CA ASP A 36 15.87 -12.91 -3.83
C ASP A 36 16.09 -14.35 -4.33
N THR A 37 16.65 -15.23 -3.49
CA THR A 37 16.83 -16.66 -3.83
C THR A 37 15.57 -17.49 -3.69
N GLY A 38 14.52 -16.96 -3.04
CA GLY A 38 13.30 -17.71 -2.73
C GLY A 38 13.50 -18.90 -1.79
N LEU A 39 14.68 -19.04 -1.18
CA LEU A 39 15.04 -20.17 -0.31
C LEU A 39 14.96 -19.77 1.16
N LEU A 40 14.25 -20.59 1.95
CA LEU A 40 14.25 -20.51 3.40
C LEU A 40 14.82 -21.79 4.00
N THR A 41 15.53 -21.63 5.11
CA THR A 41 16.15 -22.74 5.83
C THR A 41 15.80 -22.66 7.30
N PHE A 42 15.25 -23.76 7.82
CA PHE A 42 15.02 -23.97 9.26
C PHE A 42 15.97 -25.05 9.76
N ASN A 43 16.89 -24.63 10.64
CA ASN A 43 17.89 -25.50 11.24
C ASN A 43 17.45 -25.93 12.64
N ASN A 44 18.11 -26.98 13.14
CA ASN A 44 17.99 -27.42 14.53
C ASN A 44 16.56 -27.83 14.93
N LEU A 45 15.83 -28.45 14.01
CA LEU A 45 14.50 -28.98 14.30
C LEU A 45 14.63 -30.31 15.07
N SER A 46 13.94 -30.42 16.20
CA SER A 46 13.81 -31.69 16.91
C SER A 46 12.91 -32.63 16.11
N PRO A 47 13.06 -33.96 16.23
CA PRO A 47 12.12 -34.88 15.60
C PRO A 47 10.68 -34.62 16.05
N GLY A 48 9.74 -34.54 15.12
CA GLY A 48 8.35 -34.19 15.39
C GLY A 48 7.57 -33.70 14.18
N GLN A 49 6.34 -33.25 14.43
CA GLN A 49 5.46 -32.69 13.40
C GLN A 49 5.51 -31.17 13.43
N TYR A 50 5.68 -30.57 12.26
CA TYR A 50 5.72 -29.13 12.06
C TYR A 50 4.68 -28.70 11.04
N TYR A 51 4.00 -27.60 11.29
CA TYR A 51 3.07 -26.96 10.39
C TYR A 51 3.71 -25.70 9.80
N PHE A 52 3.69 -25.59 8.47
CA PHE A 52 4.13 -24.38 7.78
C PHE A 52 2.99 -23.70 7.04
N LYS A 53 3.07 -22.36 6.95
CA LYS A 53 2.12 -21.51 6.22
C LYS A 53 2.84 -20.35 5.53
N PRO A 54 2.94 -20.34 4.19
CA PRO A 54 3.43 -19.21 3.43
C PRO A 54 2.33 -18.15 3.23
N MET A 55 2.71 -16.87 3.23
CA MET A 55 1.81 -15.73 3.07
C MET A 55 2.53 -14.59 2.35
N MET A 56 1.90 -14.04 1.32
CA MET A 56 2.33 -12.82 0.63
C MET A 56 1.10 -12.19 -0.02
N LYS A 57 0.94 -10.87 0.09
CA LYS A 57 -0.17 -10.17 -0.57
C LYS A 57 -0.08 -10.40 -2.08
N GLU A 58 -1.23 -10.48 -2.74
CA GLU A 58 -1.38 -10.76 -4.18
C GLU A 58 -1.10 -12.21 -4.63
N PHE A 59 -0.67 -13.08 -3.73
CA PHE A 59 -0.33 -14.46 -4.05
C PHE A 59 -1.13 -15.46 -3.22
N ARG A 60 -1.52 -16.55 -3.87
CA ARG A 60 -1.95 -17.80 -3.23
C ARG A 60 -0.81 -18.81 -3.37
N PHE A 61 -0.64 -19.67 -2.38
CA PHE A 61 0.43 -20.67 -2.40
C PHE A 61 -0.12 -22.09 -2.48
N GLU A 62 0.67 -22.97 -3.10
CA GLU A 62 0.44 -24.41 -3.17
C GLU A 62 1.72 -25.14 -2.74
N PRO A 63 1.68 -25.91 -1.63
CA PRO A 63 0.56 -26.04 -0.70
C PRO A 63 0.27 -24.72 0.05
N ALA A 64 -1.01 -24.42 0.30
CA ALA A 64 -1.42 -23.22 1.04
C ALA A 64 -0.99 -23.29 2.52
N SER A 65 -0.88 -24.50 3.04
CA SER A 65 -0.22 -24.86 4.30
C SER A 65 -0.13 -26.37 4.39
N GLN A 66 0.86 -26.90 5.12
CA GLN A 66 1.02 -28.35 5.26
C GLN A 66 1.72 -28.71 6.56
N MET A 67 1.42 -29.92 7.06
CA MET A 67 2.14 -30.56 8.16
C MET A 67 3.23 -31.48 7.62
N ILE A 68 4.41 -31.39 8.21
CA ILE A 68 5.63 -32.09 7.81
C ILE A 68 6.20 -32.84 9.01
N ALA A 69 6.60 -34.08 8.79
CA ALA A 69 7.29 -34.88 9.79
C ALA A 69 8.81 -34.67 9.61
N VAL A 70 9.48 -34.31 10.69
CA VAL A 70 10.94 -34.25 10.75
C VAL A 70 11.43 -35.40 11.60
N GLU A 71 12.30 -36.23 11.06
CA GLU A 71 12.98 -37.33 11.75
C GLU A 71 14.39 -36.91 12.19
N GLU A 72 15.02 -37.74 13.03
CA GLU A 72 16.34 -37.43 13.55
C GLU A 72 17.40 -37.42 12.44
N GLY A 73 18.08 -36.28 12.28
CA GLY A 73 19.12 -36.10 11.26
C GLY A 73 18.58 -35.98 9.84
N GLN A 74 17.26 -35.90 9.66
CA GLN A 74 16.65 -35.79 8.34
C GLN A 74 16.87 -34.40 7.73
N ASN A 75 17.15 -34.38 6.43
CA ASN A 75 17.14 -33.19 5.60
C ASN A 75 15.89 -33.21 4.71
N LEU A 76 14.93 -32.35 4.99
CA LEU A 76 13.72 -32.20 4.21
C LEU A 76 13.85 -31.03 3.23
N SER A 77 13.32 -31.21 2.01
CA SER A 77 13.20 -30.17 1.00
C SER A 77 11.77 -30.11 0.50
N ILE A 78 11.18 -28.92 0.49
CA ILE A 78 9.79 -28.69 0.11
C ILE A 78 9.72 -27.58 -0.92
N ASP A 79 9.04 -27.84 -2.03
CA ASP A 79 8.72 -26.82 -3.01
C ASP A 79 7.34 -26.21 -2.74
N ILE A 80 7.26 -24.90 -2.80
CA ILE A 80 6.03 -24.13 -2.67
C ILE A 80 5.90 -23.25 -3.91
N THR A 81 4.77 -23.40 -4.61
CA THR A 81 4.45 -22.60 -5.79
C THR A 81 3.54 -21.43 -5.40
N GLY A 82 3.92 -20.21 -5.76
CA GLY A 82 3.14 -19.00 -5.60
C GLY A 82 2.42 -18.64 -6.90
N ILE A 83 1.11 -18.49 -6.81
CA ILE A 83 0.18 -18.20 -7.90
C ILE A 83 -0.31 -16.76 -7.70
N LYS A 84 -0.05 -15.86 -8.66
CA LYS A 84 -0.50 -14.46 -8.56
C LYS A 84 -2.02 -14.41 -8.78
N THR A 85 -2.74 -13.90 -7.81
CA THR A 85 -4.23 -13.89 -7.78
C THR A 85 -4.83 -12.50 -7.65
N ALA A 86 -4.02 -11.49 -7.35
CA ALA A 86 -4.42 -10.10 -7.30
C ALA A 86 -3.32 -9.20 -7.87
N TYR A 87 -3.65 -7.95 -8.14
CA TYR A 87 -2.78 -7.01 -8.84
C TYR A 87 -2.67 -5.69 -8.10
N SER A 88 -1.64 -4.94 -8.44
CA SER A 88 -1.40 -3.62 -7.90
C SER A 88 -1.96 -2.52 -8.81
N CYS A 89 -2.34 -1.40 -8.21
CA CYS A 89 -2.55 -0.13 -8.90
C CYS A 89 -1.50 0.87 -8.44
N TYR A 90 -0.76 1.40 -9.41
CA TYR A 90 0.29 2.40 -9.22
C TYR A 90 -0.17 3.75 -9.74
N GLY A 91 0.21 4.78 -9.02
CA GLY A 91 -0.19 6.13 -9.33
C GLY A 91 0.60 7.17 -8.57
N ALA A 92 0.22 8.43 -8.77
CA ALA A 92 0.80 9.55 -8.07
C ALA A 92 -0.26 10.58 -7.69
N VAL A 93 -0.02 11.27 -6.58
CA VAL A 93 -0.73 12.47 -6.17
C VAL A 93 0.21 13.66 -6.30
N GLN A 94 -0.25 14.69 -6.99
CA GLN A 94 0.53 15.91 -7.24
C GLN A 94 -0.32 17.16 -6.98
N SER A 95 0.32 18.29 -6.72
CA SER A 95 -0.33 19.58 -6.67
C SER A 95 -0.66 20.08 -8.09
N LEU A 96 -1.42 21.18 -8.20
CA LEU A 96 -1.64 21.83 -9.49
C LEU A 96 -0.34 22.36 -10.13
N SER A 97 0.66 22.72 -9.32
CA SER A 97 1.99 23.13 -9.80
C SER A 97 2.86 21.95 -10.24
N GLY A 98 2.41 20.71 -10.07
CA GLY A 98 3.15 19.49 -10.40
C GLY A 98 4.08 19.01 -9.29
N ASP A 99 4.02 19.62 -8.10
CA ASP A 99 4.80 19.18 -6.94
C ASP A 99 4.25 17.87 -6.40
N ALA A 100 5.12 17.00 -5.91
CA ALA A 100 4.72 15.75 -5.27
C ALA A 100 3.95 16.01 -3.96
N GLU A 101 2.83 15.32 -3.79
CA GLU A 101 2.05 15.36 -2.54
C GLU A 101 2.30 14.09 -1.73
N ARG A 102 3.19 14.21 -0.76
CA ARG A 102 3.56 13.14 0.18
C ARG A 102 2.56 12.99 1.31
N ASP A 103 2.54 11.82 1.95
CA ASP A 103 1.71 11.53 3.11
C ASP A 103 0.20 11.71 2.88
N VAL A 104 -0.25 11.61 1.63
CA VAL A 104 -1.67 11.64 1.24
C VAL A 104 -2.24 10.23 1.30
N ALA A 105 -3.32 10.03 2.05
CA ALA A 105 -4.04 8.77 2.11
C ALA A 105 -4.87 8.54 0.84
N VAL A 106 -4.67 7.38 0.19
CA VAL A 106 -5.35 6.97 -1.05
C VAL A 106 -6.03 5.63 -0.79
N GLU A 107 -7.23 5.45 -1.33
CA GLU A 107 -7.98 4.20 -1.24
C GLU A 107 -8.51 3.73 -2.60
N ALA A 108 -8.69 2.42 -2.73
CA ALA A 108 -9.45 1.76 -3.76
C ALA A 108 -10.72 1.19 -3.14
N VAL A 109 -11.89 1.66 -3.59
CA VAL A 109 -13.19 1.15 -3.12
C VAL A 109 -13.83 0.32 -4.23
N GLY A 110 -14.03 -0.97 -3.98
CA GLY A 110 -14.67 -1.88 -4.91
C GLY A 110 -16.12 -1.48 -5.19
N GLN A 111 -16.61 -1.79 -6.38
CA GLN A 111 -17.95 -1.41 -6.85
C GLN A 111 -18.82 -2.64 -7.08
N ALA A 112 -20.14 -2.46 -6.99
CA ALA A 112 -21.14 -3.53 -7.20
C ALA A 112 -20.84 -4.78 -6.35
N ASP A 113 -20.69 -5.95 -6.98
CA ASP A 113 -20.39 -7.22 -6.31
C ASP A 113 -19.04 -7.22 -5.58
N CYS A 114 -18.15 -6.28 -5.93
CA CYS A 114 -16.86 -6.09 -5.27
C CYS A 114 -16.89 -5.05 -4.14
N SER A 115 -18.06 -4.51 -3.76
CA SER A 115 -18.21 -3.45 -2.75
C SER A 115 -17.67 -3.79 -1.35
N ILE A 116 -17.51 -5.08 -1.04
CA ILE A 116 -16.92 -5.54 0.22
C ILE A 116 -15.39 -5.44 0.24
N TYR A 117 -14.75 -5.20 -0.91
CA TYR A 117 -13.31 -5.10 -1.03
C TYR A 117 -12.89 -3.64 -1.04
N SER A 118 -11.98 -3.30 -0.13
CA SER A 118 -11.29 -2.00 -0.13
C SER A 118 -9.82 -2.20 0.19
N GLU A 119 -9.01 -1.31 -0.34
CA GLU A 119 -7.57 -1.28 -0.11
C GLU A 119 -7.12 0.16 0.08
N ASP A 120 -6.12 0.40 0.91
CA ASP A 120 -5.60 1.74 1.17
C ASP A 120 -4.08 1.78 1.23
N THR A 121 -3.54 2.98 1.05
CA THR A 121 -2.13 3.26 1.13
C THR A 121 -1.90 4.76 1.39
N VAL A 122 -0.64 5.15 1.51
CA VAL A 122 -0.21 6.54 1.67
C VAL A 122 0.86 6.82 0.63
N THR A 123 0.85 8.02 0.04
CA THR A 123 1.88 8.42 -0.93
C THR A 123 3.26 8.54 -0.29
N ASP A 124 4.28 8.13 -1.04
CA ASP A 124 5.69 8.25 -0.65
C ASP A 124 6.20 9.71 -0.76
N GLN A 125 7.49 9.91 -0.51
CA GLN A 125 8.13 11.24 -0.56
C GLN A 125 8.09 11.89 -1.96
N GLU A 126 7.91 11.09 -3.00
CA GLU A 126 7.78 11.54 -4.39
C GLU A 126 6.31 11.58 -4.84
N GLY A 127 5.37 11.46 -3.90
CA GLY A 127 3.94 11.52 -4.16
C GLY A 127 3.38 10.27 -4.83
N ARG A 128 4.17 9.20 -4.97
CA ARG A 128 3.71 7.95 -5.60
C ARG A 128 3.01 7.07 -4.59
N PHE A 129 2.05 6.28 -5.06
CA PHE A 129 1.37 5.29 -4.25
C PHE A 129 1.28 3.94 -4.95
N ARG A 130 1.11 2.89 -4.15
CA ARG A 130 0.84 1.52 -4.62
C ARG A 130 -0.27 0.88 -3.78
N LEU A 131 -1.45 0.74 -4.39
CA LEU A 131 -2.55 -0.04 -3.83
C LEU A 131 -2.36 -1.50 -4.25
N ARG A 132 -2.22 -2.40 -3.29
CA ARG A 132 -1.95 -3.83 -3.53
C ARG A 132 -3.20 -4.65 -3.27
N GLY A 133 -3.33 -5.79 -3.94
CA GLY A 133 -4.39 -6.77 -3.64
C GLY A 133 -5.72 -6.54 -4.35
N LEU A 134 -5.73 -5.77 -5.44
CA LEU A 134 -6.94 -5.56 -6.24
C LEU A 134 -7.28 -6.84 -7.02
N LEU A 135 -8.51 -7.31 -6.88
CA LEU A 135 -8.93 -8.60 -7.44
C LEU A 135 -9.31 -8.47 -8.92
N PRO A 136 -8.89 -9.39 -9.81
CA PRO A 136 -9.32 -9.44 -11.20
C PRO A 136 -10.83 -9.52 -11.35
N GLY A 137 -11.36 -8.87 -12.40
CA GLY A 137 -12.79 -8.79 -12.67
C GLY A 137 -13.54 -7.78 -11.79
N CYS A 138 -12.88 -7.19 -10.80
CA CYS A 138 -13.47 -6.12 -10.00
C CYS A 138 -13.20 -4.74 -10.59
N LYS A 139 -14.21 -3.87 -10.47
CA LYS A 139 -14.09 -2.44 -10.69
C LYS A 139 -13.84 -1.73 -9.36
N TYR A 140 -12.84 -0.85 -9.33
CA TYR A 140 -12.52 -0.03 -8.17
C TYR A 140 -12.60 1.46 -8.53
N LEU A 141 -12.99 2.28 -7.55
CA LEU A 141 -12.80 3.72 -7.59
C LEU A 141 -11.57 4.06 -6.75
N ILE A 142 -10.53 4.58 -7.39
CA ILE A 142 -9.32 5.06 -6.75
C ILE A 142 -9.48 6.53 -6.41
N GLN A 143 -9.40 6.89 -5.13
CA GLN A 143 -9.65 8.26 -4.66
C GLN A 143 -8.80 8.58 -3.42
N LEU A 144 -8.75 9.87 -3.05
CA LEU A 144 -8.19 10.24 -1.75
C LEU A 144 -9.16 9.81 -0.65
N ARG A 145 -8.62 9.22 0.42
CA ARG A 145 -9.43 8.82 1.57
C ARG A 145 -9.95 10.05 2.31
N ALA A 146 -11.17 9.96 2.85
CA ALA A 146 -11.74 11.06 3.63
C ALA A 146 -10.94 11.34 4.92
N GLU A 147 -10.46 10.30 5.58
CA GLU A 147 -9.67 10.40 6.82
C GLU A 147 -8.16 10.44 6.56
N GLY A 148 -7.47 11.36 7.24
CA GLY A 148 -6.01 11.52 7.17
C GLY A 148 -5.51 12.55 6.16
N ASN A 149 -6.42 13.27 5.50
CA ASN A 149 -6.11 14.24 4.44
C ASN A 149 -6.56 15.66 4.79
N ASP A 150 -6.55 16.05 6.07
CA ASP A 150 -7.04 17.37 6.55
C ASP A 150 -6.33 18.59 5.90
N HIS A 151 -5.16 18.37 5.31
CA HIS A 151 -4.39 19.39 4.59
C HIS A 151 -4.80 19.54 3.11
N ILE A 152 -5.68 18.67 2.61
CA ILE A 152 -6.20 18.65 1.23
C ILE A 152 -7.66 19.08 1.25
N GLU A 153 -7.99 20.16 0.55
CA GLU A 153 -9.35 20.65 0.37
C GLU A 153 -10.15 19.78 -0.59
N ARG A 154 -9.54 19.39 -1.72
CA ARG A 154 -10.20 18.59 -2.76
C ARG A 154 -9.20 17.91 -3.69
N ALA A 155 -9.69 16.95 -4.47
CA ALA A 155 -8.92 16.23 -5.48
C ALA A 155 -9.57 16.31 -6.87
N LEU A 156 -8.76 16.30 -7.93
CA LEU A 156 -9.19 16.21 -9.33
C LEU A 156 -8.47 15.09 -10.09
N PRO A 157 -9.21 14.17 -10.73
CA PRO A 157 -10.64 13.97 -10.53
C PRO A 157 -10.94 13.53 -9.09
N GLN A 158 -12.21 13.58 -8.69
CA GLN A 158 -12.63 13.10 -7.37
C GLN A 158 -12.28 11.61 -7.18
N TYR A 159 -12.41 10.83 -8.24
CA TYR A 159 -11.98 9.44 -8.30
C TYR A 159 -11.54 9.06 -9.72
N ARG A 160 -10.75 7.99 -9.81
CA ARG A 160 -10.40 7.29 -11.05
C ARG A 160 -11.00 5.89 -11.01
N ALA A 161 -11.89 5.59 -11.94
CA ALA A 161 -12.42 4.23 -12.07
C ALA A 161 -11.42 3.35 -12.83
N VAL A 162 -11.11 2.18 -12.26
CA VAL A 162 -10.23 1.17 -12.87
C VAL A 162 -10.92 -0.19 -12.86
N GLU A 163 -10.68 -0.99 -13.90
CA GLU A 163 -11.14 -2.38 -13.99
C GLU A 163 -9.90 -3.28 -14.00
N VAL A 164 -9.85 -4.23 -13.07
CA VAL A 164 -8.65 -5.04 -12.85
C VAL A 164 -8.71 -6.25 -13.76
N GLY A 165 -7.71 -6.36 -14.64
CA GLY A 165 -7.50 -7.52 -15.49
C GLY A 165 -6.50 -8.50 -14.88
N SER A 166 -5.60 -9.02 -15.73
CA SER A 166 -4.52 -9.93 -15.36
C SER A 166 -3.15 -9.25 -15.28
N ASN A 167 -3.10 -7.93 -15.12
CA ASN A 167 -1.87 -7.14 -15.03
C ASN A 167 -2.03 -6.02 -14.02
N ASP A 168 -0.89 -5.51 -13.54
CA ASP A 168 -0.88 -4.32 -12.69
C ASP A 168 -1.37 -3.10 -13.51
N ILE A 169 -2.03 -2.16 -12.81
CA ILE A 169 -2.56 -0.92 -13.37
C ILE A 169 -1.55 0.18 -13.10
N GLU A 170 -1.21 0.96 -14.12
CA GLU A 170 -0.18 2.00 -14.07
C GLU A 170 -0.77 3.38 -14.40
N GLY A 171 -0.10 4.44 -13.93
CA GLY A 171 -0.37 5.82 -14.36
C GLY A 171 -1.65 6.45 -13.80
N VAL A 172 -2.14 6.00 -12.63
CA VAL A 172 -3.30 6.62 -11.98
C VAL A 172 -2.90 7.91 -11.29
N ASN A 173 -3.16 9.05 -11.95
CA ASN A 173 -2.79 10.36 -11.44
C ASN A 173 -3.99 11.12 -10.84
N ILE A 174 -3.75 11.73 -9.68
CA ILE A 174 -4.70 12.57 -8.94
C ILE A 174 -4.04 13.91 -8.63
N ILE A 175 -4.74 15.01 -8.89
CA ILE A 175 -4.29 16.36 -8.51
C ILE A 175 -4.94 16.72 -7.18
N ALA A 176 -4.16 16.99 -6.14
CA ALA A 176 -4.65 17.45 -4.85
C ALA A 176 -4.54 18.98 -4.74
N PHE A 177 -5.57 19.59 -4.16
CA PHE A 177 -5.63 21.01 -3.87
C PHE A 177 -5.50 21.16 -2.36
N ARG A 178 -4.38 21.71 -1.91
CA ARG A 178 -4.16 21.96 -0.49
C ARG A 178 -5.15 23.00 0.01
N GLN A 179 -5.57 22.84 1.25
CA GLN A 179 -6.33 23.87 1.93
C GLN A 179 -5.42 25.08 2.17
N ILE A 180 -5.66 26.18 1.45
CA ILE A 180 -4.92 27.42 1.66
C ILE A 180 -5.52 28.13 2.87
N ASN A 181 -4.90 27.95 4.03
CA ASN A 181 -5.30 28.63 5.27
C ASN A 181 -4.53 29.94 5.52
N GLN A 182 -3.68 30.36 4.58
CA GLN A 182 -2.90 31.60 4.67
C GLN A 182 -2.89 32.31 3.32
N PHE A 183 -3.20 33.60 3.33
CA PHE A 183 -3.16 34.46 2.16
C PHE A 183 -2.45 35.75 2.53
N ASP A 184 -1.59 36.24 1.65
CA ASP A 184 -1.02 37.57 1.77
C ASP A 184 -1.94 38.58 1.07
N LEU A 185 -2.49 39.52 1.84
CA LEU A 185 -3.23 40.65 1.31
C LEU A 185 -2.29 41.87 1.28
N SER A 186 -2.03 42.39 0.09
CA SER A 186 -1.23 43.62 -0.09
C SER A 186 -2.05 44.69 -0.80
N GLY A 187 -1.79 45.96 -0.45
CA GLY A 187 -2.48 47.11 -1.02
C GLY A 187 -1.74 48.41 -0.72
N ASN A 188 -1.95 49.42 -1.55
CA ASN A 188 -1.37 50.75 -1.37
C ASN A 188 -2.46 51.71 -0.91
N VAL A 189 -2.21 52.47 0.16
CA VAL A 189 -3.11 53.54 0.62
C VAL A 189 -2.49 54.89 0.30
N HIS A 190 -3.14 55.66 -0.58
CA HIS A 190 -2.74 57.02 -0.90
C HIS A 190 -3.49 58.00 0.01
N THR A 191 -2.76 58.75 0.85
CA THR A 191 -3.35 59.74 1.78
C THR A 191 -2.41 60.92 1.99
N SER A 192 -2.94 62.06 2.47
CA SER A 192 -2.13 63.21 2.90
C SER A 192 -1.29 62.88 4.15
N PRO A 193 -0.14 63.56 4.38
CA PRO A 193 0.78 63.23 5.47
C PRO A 193 0.16 63.29 6.87
N GLU A 194 -0.84 64.15 7.08
CA GLU A 194 -1.51 64.34 8.36
C GLU A 194 -2.32 63.12 8.84
N HIS A 195 -2.68 62.21 7.93
CA HIS A 195 -3.45 60.99 8.25
C HIS A 195 -2.58 59.74 8.40
N LEU A 196 -1.27 59.83 8.14
CA LEU A 196 -0.35 58.68 8.26
C LEU A 196 -0.34 58.10 9.67
N ALA A 197 -0.39 58.96 10.69
CA ALA A 197 -0.36 58.55 12.09
C ALA A 197 -1.65 57.85 12.57
N THR A 198 -2.74 57.97 11.80
CA THR A 198 -4.06 57.43 12.16
C THR A 198 -4.53 56.30 11.24
N LEU A 199 -3.68 55.87 10.31
CA LEU A 199 -4.02 54.86 9.33
C LEU A 199 -4.12 53.48 9.99
N SER A 200 -5.25 52.81 9.79
CA SER A 200 -5.49 51.45 10.27
C SER A 200 -6.08 50.59 9.17
N VAL A 201 -5.77 49.30 9.22
CA VAL A 201 -6.30 48.29 8.31
C VAL A 201 -7.10 47.30 9.16
N ALA A 202 -8.34 47.06 8.78
CA ALA A 202 -9.20 46.06 9.41
C ALA A 202 -9.54 44.97 8.39
N LEU A 203 -9.25 43.72 8.75
CA LEU A 203 -9.70 42.55 8.00
C LEU A 203 -11.02 42.07 8.60
N LEU A 204 -12.09 42.10 7.81
CA LEU A 204 -13.42 41.66 8.23
C LEU A 204 -13.75 40.35 7.51
N GLY A 205 -13.94 39.27 8.27
CA GLY A 205 -14.46 38.01 7.73
C GLY A 205 -15.96 38.11 7.51
N LEU A 206 -16.45 37.71 6.34
CA LEU A 206 -17.88 37.50 6.12
C LEU A 206 -18.27 36.20 6.84
N SER A 207 -19.04 36.30 7.93
CA SER A 207 -19.70 35.13 8.50
C SER A 207 -20.77 34.66 7.51
N SER A 208 -20.63 33.43 7.01
CA SER A 208 -21.68 32.74 6.25
C SER A 208 -22.97 32.69 7.06
N GLN A 209 -24.09 33.12 6.46
CA GLN A 209 -25.44 32.86 6.99
C GLN A 209 -25.78 31.37 6.89
#